data_AF-A0A135IA60-F1
#
_entry.id   AF-A0A135IA60-F1
#
_cell.length_a   1.000
_cell.length_b   1.000
_cell.length_c   1.000
_cell.angle_alpha   90.00
_cell.angle_beta   90.00
_cell.angle_gamma   90.00
#
_symmetry.space_group_name_H-M   'P 1'
#
loop_
_entity.id
_entity.type
_entity.pdbx_description
1 polymer ?
#
loop_
_entity_poly.entity_id
_entity_poly.type
_entity_poly.pdbx_seq_one_letter_code
_entity_poly.pdbx_strand_id
1 'polypeptide(L)'
;MTEKDYLAWLAVKQVVAFTLRHQGSFTYAEVRQYLRDPSLKLAGYKGRPMNFRPWNQQLRQPIILTSESALISMSPIEGFLHPTFHTDTLGYDEPESACRLTDNQGELL
;
A
#
# COMPACT_ATOMS: atom_id res chain seq x y z
N MET A 1 9.61 14.52 -11.00
CA MET A 1 9.18 13.11 -10.89
C MET A 1 7.72 13.03 -11.29
N THR A 2 7.39 12.10 -12.16
CA THR A 2 6.01 11.75 -12.52
C THR A 2 5.41 10.84 -11.45
N GLU A 3 4.10 10.60 -11.56
CA GLU A 3 3.38 9.61 -10.73
C GLU A 3 4.01 8.20 -10.82
N LYS A 4 4.44 7.79 -12.02
CA LYS A 4 5.04 6.47 -12.26
C LYS A 4 6.40 6.36 -11.60
N ASP A 5 7.20 7.42 -11.65
CA ASP A 5 8.51 7.45 -11.00
C ASP A 5 8.38 7.32 -9.47
N TYR A 6 7.38 8.00 -8.88
CA TYR A 6 7.10 7.89 -7.46
C TYR A 6 6.66 6.48 -7.07
N LEU A 7 5.77 5.86 -7.85
CA LEU A 7 5.31 4.49 -7.56
C LEU A 7 6.42 3.46 -7.76
N ALA A 8 7.26 3.61 -8.78
CA ALA A 8 8.42 2.75 -9.00
C ALA A 8 9.43 2.87 -7.84
N TRP A 9 9.75 4.11 -7.43
CA TRP A 9 10.59 4.36 -6.26
C TRP A 9 10.01 3.74 -4.99
N LEU A 10 8.70 3.91 -4.75
CA LEU A 10 8.02 3.35 -3.59
C LEU A 10 8.09 1.82 -3.58
N ALA A 11 7.90 1.18 -4.73
CA ALA A 11 7.97 -0.28 -4.87
C ALA A 11 9.36 -0.82 -4.51
N VAL A 12 10.42 -0.27 -5.12
CA VAL A 12 11.81 -0.67 -4.83
C VAL A 12 12.16 -0.41 -3.37
N LYS A 13 11.74 0.72 -2.81
CA LYS A 13 11.97 1.07 -1.41
C LYS A 13 11.44 0.01 -0.45
N GLN A 14 10.29 -0.61 -0.72
CA GLN A 14 9.75 -1.62 0.20
C GLN A 14 10.57 -2.89 0.22
N VAL A 15 11.00 -3.34 -0.96
CA VAL A 15 11.85 -4.52 -1.07
C VAL A 15 13.18 -4.25 -0.37
N VAL A 16 13.79 -3.09 -0.62
CA VAL A 16 15.03 -2.69 0.06
C VAL A 16 14.84 -2.55 1.58
N ALA A 17 13.70 -2.03 2.04
CA ALA A 17 13.41 -1.95 3.47
C ALA A 17 13.31 -3.34 4.12
N PHE A 18 12.79 -4.33 3.41
CA PHE A 18 12.80 -5.72 3.86
C PHE A 18 14.23 -6.27 3.94
N THR A 19 15.02 -6.13 2.87
CA THR A 19 16.39 -6.68 2.81
C THR A 19 17.31 -6.04 3.83
N LEU A 20 17.15 -4.75 4.14
CA LEU A 20 17.95 -4.09 5.17
C LEU A 20 17.60 -4.56 6.59
N ARG A 21 16.37 -5.03 6.82
CA ARG A 21 15.92 -5.56 8.12
C ARG A 21 16.26 -7.04 8.30
N HIS A 22 16.40 -7.79 7.21
CA HIS A 22 16.69 -9.21 7.22
C HIS A 22 18.12 -9.43 6.73
N GLN A 23 19.04 -9.65 7.66
CA GLN A 23 20.43 -9.96 7.32
C GLN A 23 20.53 -11.38 6.73
N GLY A 24 21.18 -11.52 5.58
CA GLY A 24 21.46 -12.82 4.95
C GLY A 24 20.59 -13.14 3.73
N SER A 25 20.47 -14.44 3.43
CA SER A 25 19.64 -14.95 2.34
C SER A 25 18.17 -14.94 2.73
N PHE A 26 17.30 -14.59 1.80
CA PHE A 26 15.85 -14.61 1.96
C PHE A 26 15.19 -15.19 0.71
N THR A 27 14.03 -15.77 0.90
CA THR A 27 13.20 -16.40 -0.13
C THR A 27 12.16 -15.43 -0.68
N TYR A 28 11.66 -15.70 -1.88
CA TYR A 28 10.52 -14.97 -2.44
C TYR A 28 9.29 -14.98 -1.51
N ALA A 29 9.04 -16.12 -0.86
CA ALA A 29 7.90 -16.30 0.04
C ALA A 29 7.96 -15.34 1.24
N GLU A 30 9.15 -15.14 1.83
CA GLU A 30 9.35 -14.24 2.97
C GLU A 30 9.14 -12.78 2.57
N VAL A 31 9.66 -12.34 1.42
CA VAL A 31 9.43 -10.99 0.90
C VAL A 31 7.94 -10.77 0.63
N ARG A 32 7.28 -11.74 -0.01
CA ARG A 32 5.84 -11.69 -0.31
C ARG A 32 5.01 -11.61 0.96
N GLN A 33 5.34 -12.41 1.98
CA GLN A 33 4.65 -12.38 3.28
C GLN A 33 4.82 -11.02 3.96
N TYR A 34 6.04 -10.47 3.98
CA TYR A 34 6.30 -9.15 4.54
C TYR A 34 5.51 -8.03 3.84
N LEU A 35 5.46 -8.04 2.51
CA LEU A 35 4.71 -7.03 1.75
C LEU A 35 3.19 -7.14 1.97
N ARG A 36 2.69 -8.33 2.31
CA ARG A 36 1.26 -8.59 2.57
C ARG A 36 0.86 -8.42 4.03
N ASP A 37 1.82 -8.20 4.92
CA ASP A 37 1.55 -8.04 6.35
C ASP A 37 0.65 -6.80 6.58
N PRO A 38 -0.54 -6.95 7.18
CA PRO A 38 -1.43 -5.82 7.47
C PRO A 38 -0.81 -4.76 8.39
N SER A 39 0.17 -5.16 9.22
CA SER A 39 0.90 -4.28 10.14
C SER A 39 2.00 -3.46 9.46
N LEU A 40 2.30 -3.75 8.18
CA LEU A 40 3.29 -3.04 7.38
C LEU A 40 2.97 -1.54 7.31
N LYS A 41 3.92 -0.71 7.73
CA LYS A 41 3.82 0.76 7.65
C LYS A 41 4.80 1.29 6.62
N LEU A 42 4.27 1.71 5.48
CA LEU A 42 5.03 2.25 4.36
C LEU A 42 5.14 3.76 4.47
N ALA A 43 6.39 4.24 4.53
CA ALA A 43 6.69 5.66 4.52
C ALA A 43 6.76 6.20 3.08
N GLY A 44 5.61 6.61 2.55
CA GLY A 44 5.51 7.24 1.22
C GLY A 44 5.55 8.77 1.21
N TYR A 45 5.83 9.41 2.35
CA TYR A 45 5.88 10.88 2.46
C TYR A 45 4.57 11.60 2.05
N LYS A 46 3.43 10.97 2.32
CA LYS A 46 2.08 11.54 2.15
C LYS A 46 1.40 11.84 3.48
N GLY A 47 2.17 12.15 4.52
CA GLY A 47 1.68 12.49 5.86
C GLY A 47 1.18 11.31 6.72
N ARG A 48 0.55 10.28 6.12
CA ARG A 48 0.08 9.08 6.84
C ARG A 48 0.84 7.83 6.41
N PRO A 49 0.99 6.83 7.31
CA PRO A 49 1.52 5.53 6.91
C PRO A 49 0.58 4.87 5.90
N MET A 50 1.15 4.22 4.89
CA MET A 50 0.44 3.50 3.85
C MET A 50 0.65 1.99 4.05
N ASN A 51 -0.23 1.17 3.49
CA ASN A 51 -0.08 -0.30 3.46
C ASN A 51 -0.80 -0.87 2.23
N PHE A 52 -0.91 -2.18 2.12
CA PHE A 52 -1.65 -2.84 1.04
C PHE A 52 -2.95 -3.47 1.55
N ARG A 53 -3.98 -3.49 0.70
CA ARG A 53 -5.26 -4.14 0.98
C ARG A 53 -5.11 -5.66 0.98
N PRO A 54 -5.67 -6.38 1.97
CA PRO A 54 -5.51 -7.82 2.05
C PRO A 54 -6.28 -8.58 0.95
N TRP A 55 -7.35 -8.02 0.37
CA TRP A 55 -8.17 -8.72 -0.62
C TRP A 55 -7.72 -8.56 -2.08
N ASN A 56 -7.04 -7.46 -2.42
CA ASN A 56 -6.62 -7.16 -3.80
C ASN A 56 -5.17 -6.62 -3.93
N GLN A 57 -4.40 -6.52 -2.84
CA GLN A 57 -3.03 -5.98 -2.80
C GLN A 57 -2.90 -4.55 -3.34
N GLN A 58 -3.98 -3.79 -3.41
CA GLN A 58 -3.92 -2.39 -3.83
C GLN A 58 -3.30 -1.54 -2.72
N LEU A 59 -2.45 -0.58 -3.12
CA LEU A 59 -1.84 0.37 -2.20
C LEU A 59 -2.92 1.29 -1.59
N ARG A 60 -3.01 1.29 -0.27
CA ARG A 60 -3.77 2.27 0.51
C ARG A 60 -2.94 3.55 0.64
N GLN A 61 -3.29 4.57 -0.12
CA GLN A 61 -2.63 5.87 -0.04
C GLN A 61 -3.64 7.02 0.10
N PRO A 62 -3.29 8.09 0.84
CA PRO A 62 -4.05 9.31 0.82
C PRO A 62 -4.05 9.96 -0.58
N ILE A 63 -5.18 10.55 -0.95
CA ILE A 63 -5.29 11.39 -2.16
C ILE A 63 -5.15 12.84 -1.71
N ILE A 64 -4.14 13.52 -2.25
CA ILE A 64 -3.78 14.87 -1.86
C ILE A 64 -4.39 15.84 -2.87
N LEU A 65 -5.19 16.78 -2.37
CA LEU A 65 -5.70 17.91 -3.15
C LEU A 65 -4.82 19.13 -2.88
N THR A 66 -4.22 19.67 -3.92
CA THR A 66 -3.31 20.81 -3.83
C THR A 66 -3.64 21.84 -4.89
N SER A 67 -3.38 23.10 -4.56
CA SER A 67 -3.19 24.18 -5.53
C SER A 67 -1.70 24.30 -5.87
N GLU A 68 -1.35 25.24 -6.74
CA GLU A 68 0.05 25.52 -7.08
C GLU A 68 0.89 25.94 -5.87
N SER A 69 0.28 26.60 -4.88
CA SER A 69 1.00 27.22 -3.76
C SER A 69 0.67 26.63 -2.39
N ALA A 70 -0.34 25.77 -2.30
CA ALA A 70 -0.83 25.28 -1.01
C ALA A 70 -1.51 23.91 -1.10
N LEU A 71 -1.25 23.10 -0.08
CA LEU A 71 -2.04 21.91 0.24
C LEU A 71 -3.45 22.34 0.70
N ILE A 72 -4.48 21.91 -0.01
CA ILE A 72 -5.87 22.26 0.31
C ILE A 72 -6.45 21.22 1.27
N SER A 73 -6.33 19.95 0.93
CA SER A 73 -6.86 18.86 1.76
C SER A 73 -6.19 17.52 1.43
N MET A 74 -6.38 16.54 2.31
CA MET A 74 -5.93 15.17 2.11
C MET A 74 -7.08 14.22 2.41
N SER A 75 -7.45 13.42 1.42
CA SER A 75 -8.44 12.35 1.60
C SER A 75 -7.80 11.15 2.29
N PRO A 76 -8.51 10.49 3.20
CA PRO A 76 -9.92 10.69 3.56
C PRO A 76 -10.12 11.92 4.45
N ILE A 77 -11.11 12.75 4.09
CA ILE A 77 -11.46 13.97 4.82
C ILE A 77 -12.23 13.57 6.09
N GLU A 78 -12.04 14.34 7.16
CA GLU A 78 -12.78 14.17 8.41
C GLU A 78 -14.30 14.12 8.13
N GLY A 79 -14.95 13.04 8.57
CA GLY A 79 -16.38 12.76 8.30
C GLY A 79 -16.65 11.54 7.42
N PHE A 80 -15.65 11.02 6.70
CA PHE A 80 -15.74 9.73 5.99
C PHE A 80 -14.94 8.67 6.75
N LEU A 81 -15.60 7.97 7.67
CA LEU A 81 -14.98 6.93 8.50
C LEU A 81 -15.29 5.54 7.95
N HIS A 82 -14.25 4.82 7.55
CA HIS A 82 -14.33 3.37 7.39
C HIS A 82 -14.11 2.70 8.77
N PRO A 83 -14.75 1.55 9.07
CA PRO A 83 -14.60 0.89 10.37
C PRO A 83 -13.16 0.47 10.71
N THR A 84 -12.35 0.16 9.69
CA THR A 84 -11.01 -0.41 9.84
C THR A 84 -9.89 0.54 9.44
N PHE A 85 -9.93 1.05 8.20
CA PHE A 85 -8.93 1.95 7.65
C PHE A 85 -9.59 3.09 6.89
N HIS A 86 -9.34 4.33 7.28
CA HIS A 86 -9.96 5.48 6.62
C HIS A 86 -9.78 5.47 5.10
N THR A 87 -8.63 5.04 4.58
CA THR A 87 -8.34 4.99 3.13
C THR A 87 -9.14 3.92 2.39
N ASP A 88 -9.91 3.08 3.09
CA ASP A 88 -10.85 2.14 2.50
C ASP A 88 -12.19 2.77 2.11
N THR A 89 -12.45 4.02 2.49
CA THR A 89 -13.58 4.79 1.92
C THR A 89 -13.40 5.16 0.44
N LEU A 90 -12.23 4.86 -0.14
CA LEU A 90 -11.91 5.15 -1.54
C LEU A 90 -12.00 3.88 -2.38
N GLY A 91 -12.87 3.87 -3.39
CA GLY A 91 -13.07 2.71 -4.27
C GLY A 91 -13.90 1.60 -3.61
N TYR A 92 -13.91 0.42 -4.23
CA TYR A 92 -14.66 -0.73 -3.74
C TYR A 92 -14.04 -1.32 -2.47
N ASP A 93 -14.85 -1.48 -1.43
CA ASP A 93 -14.44 -2.12 -0.19
C ASP A 93 -14.39 -3.66 -0.33
N GLU A 94 -13.87 -4.35 0.67
CA GLU A 94 -13.76 -5.82 0.75
C GLU A 94 -15.08 -6.59 0.48
N PRO A 95 -16.26 -6.22 1.02
CA PRO A 95 -17.50 -6.95 0.76
C PRO A 95 -18.03 -6.71 -0.66
N GLU A 96 -17.68 -5.58 -1.27
CA GLU A 96 -18.10 -5.21 -2.63
C GLU A 96 -17.16 -5.75 -3.70
N SER A 97 -15.91 -6.03 -3.33
CA SER A 97 -14.90 -6.50 -4.27
C SER A 97 -15.11 -7.97 -4.64
N ALA A 98 -15.19 -8.23 -5.95
CA ALA A 98 -15.13 -9.58 -6.51
C ALA A 98 -13.69 -10.15 -6.54
N CYS A 99 -12.68 -9.31 -6.28
CA CYS A 99 -11.28 -9.76 -6.28
C CYS A 99 -10.97 -10.49 -4.97
N ARG A 100 -10.48 -11.73 -5.09
CA ARG A 100 -9.95 -12.52 -3.99
C ARG A 100 -8.57 -13.00 -4.40
N LEU A 101 -7.53 -12.56 -3.71
CA LEU A 101 -6.18 -13.07 -3.93
C LEU A 101 -6.13 -14.55 -3.54
N THR A 102 -6.10 -15.42 -4.55
CA THR A 102 -5.83 -16.84 -4.35
C THR A 102 -4.35 -17.02 -4.02
N ASP A 103 -4.03 -17.78 -2.96
CA ASP A 103 -2.64 -18.09 -2.61
C ASP A 103 -2.00 -19.20 -3.46
N ASN A 104 -2.72 -19.71 -4.47
CA ASN A 104 -2.18 -20.65 -5.43
C ASN A 104 -1.24 -19.94 -6.39
N GLN A 105 0.08 -19.95 -6.13
CA GLN A 105 1.16 -20.15 -7.13
C GLN A 105 2.46 -20.57 -6.41
N GLY A 106 2.50 -21.83 -5.96
CA GLY A 106 3.72 -22.64 -5.89
C GLY A 106 3.95 -23.46 -7.18
N GLU A 107 3.09 -23.29 -8.18
CA GLU A 107 3.21 -23.88 -9.51
C GLU A 107 3.02 -22.76 -10.51
N LEU A 108 4.12 -22.23 -11.04
CA LEU A 108 4.29 -21.81 -12.43
C LEU A 108 5.73 -21.32 -12.57
N LEU A 109 6.57 -22.26 -13.04
CA LEU A 109 7.99 -22.20 -13.40
C LEU A 109 8.99 -22.40 -12.26
#